data_AF-F1BZ78-F1
#
_entry.id   AF-F1BZ78-F1
#
_cell.length_a   1.000
_cell.length_b   1.000
_cell.length_c   1.000
_cell.angle_alpha   90.00
_cell.angle_beta   90.00
_cell.angle_gamma   90.00
#
_symmetry.space_group_name_H-M   'P 1'
#
loop_
_entity.id
_entity.type
_entity.pdbx_description
1 polymer ?
#
loop_
_entity_poly.entity_id
_entity_poly.type
_entity_poly.pdbx_seq_one_letter_code
_entity_poly.pdbx_strand_id
1 'polypeptide(L)' 'ALSIIRAAGYEPEVIDYLTTGWTRAQLLGLFAAANLTSRQALRETKSPAKDLGLLEPGVSDETILVA' A
#
# COMPACT_ATOMS: atom_id res chain seq x y z
N ALA A 1 -6.28 3.08 15.42
CA ALA A 1 -5.16 2.12 15.36
C ALA A 1 -3.92 2.65 16.12
N LEU A 2 -3.33 3.77 15.73
CA LEU A 2 -2.10 4.30 16.36
C LEU A 2 -2.17 4.44 17.90
N SER A 3 -3.27 4.97 18.45
CA SER A 3 -3.42 5.10 19.92
C SER A 3 -3.41 3.77 20.66
N ILE A 4 -3.91 2.69 20.04
CA ILE A 4 -3.90 1.34 20.63
C ILE A 4 -2.47 0.79 20.65
N ILE A 5 -1.71 1.00 19.57
CA ILE A 5 -0.31 0.56 19.47
C ILE A 5 0.54 1.24 20.56
N ARG A 6 0.36 2.55 20.75
CA ARG A 6 1.02 3.30 21.82
C ARG A 6 0.59 2.85 23.22
N ALA A 7 -0.71 2.61 23.42
CA ALA A 7 -1.22 2.12 24.70
C ALA A 7 -0.67 0.74 25.08
N ALA A 8 -0.26 -0.07 24.10
CA ALA A 8 0.41 -1.35 24.31
C ALA A 8 1.91 -1.21 24.65
N GLY A 9 2.45 0.02 24.77
CA GLY A 9 3.83 0.31 25.15
C GLY A 9 4.82 0.32 23.99
N TYR A 10 4.35 0.25 22.74
CA TYR A 10 5.21 0.38 21.55
C TYR A 10 5.35 1.85 21.14
N GLU A 11 6.55 2.21 20.69
CA GLU A 11 6.85 3.52 20.10
C GLU A 11 7.06 3.36 18.59
N PRO A 12 5.98 3.31 17.78
CA PRO A 12 6.10 3.12 16.34
C PRO A 12 6.60 4.39 15.65
N GLU A 13 7.44 4.21 14.64
CA GLU A 13 7.73 5.27 13.68
C GLU A 13 6.49 5.56 12.83
N VAL A 14 6.06 6.83 12.80
CA VAL A 14 4.88 7.26 12.05
C VAL A 14 5.33 7.93 10.76
N ILE A 15 5.02 7.30 9.63
CA ILE A 15 5.37 7.79 8.30
C ILE A 15 4.11 8.33 7.63
N ASP A 16 4.09 9.63 7.31
CA ASP A 16 3.06 10.19 6.44
C ASP A 16 3.39 9.82 4.98
N TYR A 17 2.86 8.68 4.55
CA TYR A 17 3.17 8.10 3.25
C TYR A 17 2.62 8.91 2.06
N LEU A 18 1.61 9.77 2.27
CA LEU A 18 1.09 10.62 1.19
C LEU A 18 2.07 11.75 0.84
N THR A 19 2.82 12.21 1.85
CA THR A 19 3.82 13.28 1.68
C THR A 19 5.22 12.70 1.38
N THR A 20 5.60 11.63 2.09
CA THR A 20 6.95 11.05 2.00
C THR A 20 7.10 10.12 0.79
N GLY A 21 5.99 9.51 0.35
CA GLY A 21 5.99 8.48 -0.69
C GLY A 21 6.68 7.19 -0.25
N TRP A 22 6.86 6.28 -1.20
CA TRP A 22 7.60 5.03 -1.05
C TRP A 22 8.43 4.76 -2.30
N THR A 23 9.56 4.07 -2.12
CA THR A 23 10.28 3.49 -3.26
C THR A 23 9.67 2.16 -3.67
N ARG A 24 9.85 1.77 -4.94
CA ARG A 24 9.42 0.45 -5.46
C ARG A 24 9.93 -0.71 -4.60
N ALA A 25 11.20 -0.67 -4.20
CA ALA A 25 11.81 -1.72 -3.39
C ALA A 25 11.18 -1.83 -1.99
N GLN A 26 10.85 -0.69 -1.36
CA GLN A 26 10.16 -0.68 -0.07
C GLN A 26 8.75 -1.26 -0.17
N LEU A 27 7.97 -0.89 -1.19
CA LEU A 27 6.62 -1.45 -1.39
C LEU A 27 6.66 -2.97 -1.57
N LEU A 28 7.55 -3.47 -2.42
CA LEU A 28 7.71 -4.92 -2.61
C LEU A 28 8.11 -5.65 -1.32
N GLY A 29 9.00 -5.05 -0.52
CA GLY A 29 9.39 -5.59 0.78
C GLY A 29 8.21 -5.65 1.76
N LEU A 30 7.41 -4.59 1.84
CA LEU A 30 6.22 -4.53 2.68
C LEU A 30 5.17 -5.56 2.24
N PHE A 31 4.93 -5.70 0.94
CA PHE A 31 3.99 -6.66 0.38
C PHE A 31 4.42 -8.10 0.68
N ALA A 32 5.70 -8.43 0.50
CA ALA A 32 6.24 -9.73 0.85
C ALA A 32 6.11 -10.03 2.35
N ALA A 33 6.43 -9.06 3.22
CA ALA A 33 6.30 -9.21 4.68
C ALA A 33 4.85 -9.41 5.12
N ALA A 34 3.89 -8.80 4.42
CA ALA A 34 2.46 -8.94 4.69
C ALA A 34 1.82 -10.13 3.95
N ASN A 35 2.58 -10.86 3.12
CA ASN A 35 2.08 -11.90 2.21
C ASN A 35 0.93 -11.42 1.31
N LEU A 36 1.11 -10.24 0.72
CA LEU A 36 0.17 -9.59 -0.18
C LEU A 36 0.75 -9.45 -1.60
N THR A 37 -0.11 -9.48 -2.60
CA THR A 37 0.21 -9.03 -3.97
C THR A 37 -0.10 -7.54 -4.14
N SER A 38 0.46 -6.90 -5.17
CA SER A 38 0.15 -5.49 -5.50
C SER A 38 -1.35 -5.28 -5.69
N ARG A 39 -2.03 -6.22 -6.36
CA ARG A 39 -3.50 -6.20 -6.50
C ARG A 39 -4.26 -6.24 -5.18
N GLN A 40 -3.80 -7.03 -4.21
CA GLN A 40 -4.45 -7.10 -2.89
C GLN A 40 -4.20 -5.85 -2.04
N ALA A 41 -3.06 -5.18 -2.24
CA ALA A 41 -2.74 -3.93 -1.58
C ALA A 41 -3.43 -2.69 -2.21
N LEU A 42 -3.89 -2.80 -3.47
CA LEU A 42 -4.55 -1.71 -4.18
C LEU A 42 -5.89 -1.35 -3.54
N ARG A 43 -6.05 -0.08 -3.15
CA ARG A 43 -7.33 0.41 -2.63
C ARG A 43 -8.30 0.62 -3.80
N GLU A 44 -9.49 0.02 -3.72
CA GLU A 44 -10.54 0.23 -4.73
C GLU A 44 -11.39 1.48 -4.48
N THR A 45 -11.64 1.79 -3.20
CA THR A 45 -12.51 2.91 -2.82
C THR A 45 -11.70 4.15 -2.44
N LYS A 46 -12.26 5.34 -2.68
CA LYS A 46 -11.57 6.62 -2.41
C LYS A 46 -10.21 6.74 -3.11
N SER A 47 -9.96 5.97 -4.17
CA SER A 47 -8.72 5.97 -4.94
C SER A 47 -9.03 6.28 -6.41
N PRO A 48 -8.04 6.71 -7.21
CA PRO A 48 -8.21 6.85 -8.65
C PRO A 48 -8.16 5.51 -9.40
N ALA A 49 -8.06 4.36 -8.70
CA ALA A 49 -7.76 3.06 -9.31
C ALA A 49 -8.77 2.65 -10.39
N LYS A 50 -10.06 2.96 -10.19
CA LYS A 50 -11.12 2.69 -11.17
C LYS A 50 -10.97 3.57 -12.42
N ASP A 51 -10.76 4.87 -12.22
CA ASP A 51 -10.66 5.84 -13.32
C ASP A 51 -9.38 5.60 -14.15
N LEU A 52 -8.35 5.01 -13.54
CA LEU A 52 -7.11 4.56 -14.19
C LEU A 52 -7.23 3.17 -14.82
N GLY A 53 -8.38 2.49 -14.72
CA GLY A 53 -8.58 1.14 -15.27
C GLY A 53 -7.77 0.04 -14.58
N LEU A 54 -7.19 0.29 -13.40
CA LEU A 54 -6.33 -0.67 -12.69
C LEU A 54 -7.10 -1.85 -12.09
N LEU A 55 -8.42 -1.71 -11.95
CA LEU A 55 -9.28 -2.74 -11.40
C LEU A 55 -9.61 -3.85 -12.41
N GLU A 56 -9.38 -3.61 -13.70
CA GLU A 56 -9.76 -4.54 -14.76
C GLU A 56 -9.03 -5.89 -14.65
N PRO A 57 -9.72 -7.00 -15.02
CA PRO A 57 -9.10 -8.32 -15.10
C PRO A 57 -7.90 -8.30 -16.05
N GLY A 58 -6.78 -8.89 -15.64
CA GLY A 58 -5.58 -8.98 -16.47
C GLY A 58 -4.60 -7.81 -16.33
N VAL A 59 -4.92 -6.75 -15.57
CA VAL A 59 -3.92 -5.75 -15.18
C VAL A 59 -2.90 -6.40 -14.24
N SER A 60 -1.63 -6.35 -14.66
CA SER A 60 -0.52 -6.99 -13.97
C SER A 60 -0.13 -6.28 -12.67
N ASP A 61 0.47 -7.02 -11.74
CA ASP A 61 0.99 -6.45 -10.49
C ASP A 61 2.07 -5.39 -10.74
N GLU A 62 2.84 -5.49 -11.82
CA GLU A 62 3.83 -4.46 -12.19
C GLU A 62 3.13 -3.17 -12.62
N THR A 63 2.07 -3.27 -13.43
CA THR A 63 1.28 -2.10 -13.85
C THR A 63 0.66 -1.39 -12.67
N ILE A 64 0.18 -2.13 -11.67
CA ILE A 64 -0.38 -1.56 -10.43
C ILE A 64 0.70 -0.84 -9.62
N LEU A 65 1.93 -1.35 -9.62
CA LEU A 65 3.03 -0.82 -8.79
C LEU A 65 3.64 0.48 -9.33
N VAL A 66 3.52 0.74 -10.64
CA VAL A 66 4.12 1.91 -11.32
C VAL A 66 3.13 3.02 -11.67
N ALA A 67 1.83 2.77 -11.50
CA ALA A 67 0.76 3.73 -11.78
C ALA A 67 0.66 4.83 -10.72
#